data_AF-A0A497PFW3-F1
#
_entry.id   AF-A0A497PFW3-F1
#
_cell.length_a   1.000
_cell.length_b   1.000
_cell.length_c   1.000
_cell.angle_alpha   90.00
_cell.angle_beta   90.00
_cell.angle_gamma   90.00
#
_symmetry.space_group_name_H-M   'P 1'
#
loop_
_entity.id
_entity.type
_entity.pdbx_description
1 polymer ?
#
loop_
_entity_poly.entity_id
_entity_poly.type
_entity_poly.pdbx_seq_one_letter_code
_entity_poly.pdbx_strand_id
1 'polypeptide(L)'
;MDNFRFDTIVLSGGGTKGIYTLGALHHYYEKGKYVPSEVTTYTGTSVGSAISLLLVCGYLPMEIFKHIYLMDSFFDVRHDNISFLDVIKNIYKNVGLLPIDSFILKIENLIKVKLGNEIPTLERLYEITKKELICVATNVTE
;
A
#
# COMPACT_ATOMS: atom_id res chain seq x y z
N MET A 1 10.92 27.66 12.62
CA MET A 1 10.30 26.74 11.64
C MET A 1 9.79 25.56 12.42
N ASP A 2 8.52 25.22 12.30
CA ASP A 2 7.87 24.24 13.16
C ASP A 2 8.49 22.85 13.02
N ASN A 3 8.86 22.28 14.17
CA ASN A 3 9.48 20.97 14.29
C ASN A 3 8.41 19.85 14.36
N PHE A 4 7.30 20.03 13.65
CA PHE A 4 6.24 19.04 13.62
C PHE A 4 6.67 17.79 12.83
N ARG A 5 6.24 16.63 13.33
CA ARG A 5 6.44 15.29 12.78
C ARG A 5 5.07 14.63 12.64
N PHE A 6 4.90 13.81 11.60
CA PHE A 6 3.61 13.16 11.35
C PHE A 6 3.38 12.02 12.35
N ASP A 7 2.22 11.99 12.98
CA ASP A 7 1.71 10.86 13.77
C ASP A 7 0.77 9.95 12.96
N THR A 8 0.23 10.47 11.85
CA THR A 8 -0.77 9.82 11.02
C THR A 8 -0.42 9.95 9.54
N ILE A 9 -0.50 8.83 8.81
CA ILE A 9 -0.29 8.78 7.37
C ILE A 9 -1.58 8.33 6.68
N VAL A 10 -2.09 9.17 5.77
CA VAL A 10 -3.33 8.94 5.02
C VAL A 10 -3.00 8.78 3.53
N LEU A 11 -3.25 7.60 2.96
CA LEU A 11 -2.93 7.29 1.57
C LEU A 11 -4.18 7.01 0.74
N SER A 12 -4.47 7.89 -0.21
CA SER A 12 -5.58 7.68 -1.16
C SER A 12 -5.33 6.51 -2.10
N GLY A 13 -6.41 5.96 -2.65
CA GLY A 13 -6.33 5.06 -3.79
C GLY A 13 -5.81 5.77 -5.06
N GLY A 14 -5.53 4.99 -6.10
CA GLY A 14 -5.07 5.55 -7.39
C GLY A 14 -4.66 4.53 -8.45
N GLY A 15 -5.05 3.25 -8.29
CA GLY A 15 -4.59 2.15 -9.15
C GLY A 15 -3.06 2.07 -9.20
N THR A 16 -2.50 1.81 -10.39
CA THR A 16 -1.05 1.73 -10.59
C THR A 16 -0.33 3.06 -10.34
N LYS A 17 -1.00 4.21 -10.44
CA LYS A 17 -0.43 5.53 -10.14
C LYS A 17 -0.33 5.82 -8.65
N GLY A 18 -1.02 5.06 -7.80
CA GLY A 18 -0.95 5.22 -6.35
C GLY A 18 0.46 5.01 -5.78
N ILE A 19 1.34 4.30 -6.51
CA ILE A 19 2.74 4.12 -6.11
C ILE A 19 3.53 5.43 -6.05
N TYR A 20 3.09 6.50 -6.73
CA TYR A 20 3.79 7.79 -6.71
C TYR A 20 3.80 8.39 -5.30
N THR A 21 2.83 8.01 -4.46
CA THR A 21 2.79 8.39 -3.04
C THR A 21 4.06 7.97 -2.28
N LEU A 22 4.72 6.87 -2.69
CA LEU A 22 5.96 6.41 -2.08
C LEU A 22 7.10 7.41 -2.27
N GLY A 23 7.14 8.12 -3.40
CA GLY A 23 8.11 9.19 -3.64
C GLY A 23 7.88 10.39 -2.72
N ALA A 24 6.62 10.79 -2.53
CA ALA A 24 6.26 11.86 -1.59
C ALA A 24 6.59 11.47 -0.14
N LEU A 25 6.24 10.25 0.28
CA LEU A 25 6.59 9.73 1.61
C LEU A 25 8.10 9.67 1.82
N HIS A 26 8.86 9.25 0.81
CA HIS A 26 10.32 9.22 0.89
C HIS A 26 10.91 10.64 1.02
N HIS A 27 10.37 11.63 0.30
CA HIS A 27 10.78 13.02 0.49
C HIS A 27 10.61 13.47 1.96
N TYR A 28 9.46 13.17 2.57
CA TYR A 28 9.24 13.53 3.98
C TYR A 28 10.09 12.72 4.96
N TYR A 29 10.44 11.48 4.62
CA TYR A 29 11.38 10.67 5.39
C TYR A 29 12.78 11.31 5.41
N GLU A 30 13.31 11.68 4.23
CA GLU A 30 14.62 12.34 4.09
C GLU A 30 14.68 13.70 4.79
N LYS A 31 13.53 14.39 4.89
CA LYS A 31 13.41 15.66 5.61
C LYS A 31 13.22 15.49 7.13
N GLY A 32 13.19 14.27 7.64
CA GLY A 32 12.95 13.98 9.06
C GLY A 32 11.55 14.36 9.54
N LYS A 33 10.59 14.51 8.62
CA LYS A 33 9.19 14.83 8.90
C LYS A 33 8.33 13.59 9.05
N TYR A 34 8.66 12.55 8.28
CA TYR A 34 8.11 11.20 8.46
C TYR A 34 9.13 10.34 9.20
N VAL A 35 8.84 10.04 10.46
CA VAL A 35 9.65 9.16 11.30
C VAL A 35 8.80 7.94 11.66
N PRO A 36 9.05 6.76 11.05
CA PRO A 36 8.16 5.60 11.18
C PRO A 36 7.86 5.17 12.62
N SER A 37 8.80 5.37 13.55
CA SER A 37 8.61 5.05 14.97
C SER A 37 7.61 5.98 15.68
N GLU A 38 7.37 7.18 15.15
CA GLU A 38 6.46 8.18 15.74
C GLU A 38 5.06 8.16 15.13
N VAL A 39 4.89 7.55 13.94
CA VAL A 39 3.57 7.37 13.34
C VAL A 39 2.80 6.28 14.08
N THR A 40 1.67 6.61 14.68
CA THR A 40 0.78 5.68 15.37
C THR A 40 -0.29 5.10 14.46
N THR A 41 -0.68 5.83 13.40
CA THR A 41 -1.83 5.44 12.58
C THR A 41 -1.51 5.53 11.08
N TYR A 42 -1.79 4.44 10.37
CA TYR A 42 -1.73 4.39 8.92
C TYR A 42 -3.12 4.06 8.38
N THR A 43 -3.63 4.91 7.51
CA THR A 43 -4.90 4.67 6.83
C THR A 43 -4.71 4.75 5.34
N GLY A 44 -5.51 3.99 4.60
CA GLY A 44 -5.54 4.14 3.17
C GLY A 44 -6.73 3.48 2.50
N THR A 45 -6.88 3.78 1.22
CA THR A 45 -7.93 3.24 0.36
C THR A 45 -7.32 2.47 -0.81
N SER A 46 -7.82 1.27 -1.12
CA SER A 46 -7.34 0.45 -2.24
C SER A 46 -5.82 0.23 -2.18
N VAL A 47 -5.05 0.60 -3.22
CA VAL A 47 -3.58 0.52 -3.21
C VAL A 47 -2.93 1.28 -2.04
N GLY A 48 -3.58 2.36 -1.56
CA GLY A 48 -3.14 3.07 -0.36
C GLY A 48 -3.22 2.21 0.89
N SER A 49 -4.23 1.34 1.02
CA SER A 49 -4.35 0.37 2.11
C SER A 49 -3.21 -0.66 2.07
N ALA A 50 -2.87 -1.17 0.88
CA ALA A 50 -1.77 -2.12 0.72
C ALA A 50 -0.41 -1.49 1.08
N ILE A 51 -0.17 -0.25 0.65
CA ILE A 51 1.03 0.50 1.04
C ILE A 51 1.04 0.74 2.57
N SER A 52 -0.07 1.19 3.15
CA SER A 52 -0.21 1.40 4.60
C SER A 52 0.07 0.14 5.41
N LEU A 53 -0.41 -1.03 4.96
CA LEU A 53 -0.11 -2.30 5.59
C LEU A 53 1.40 -2.60 5.60
N LEU A 54 2.10 -2.43 4.48
CA LEU A 54 3.54 -2.64 4.42
C LEU A 54 4.32 -1.64 5.30
N LEU A 55 3.88 -0.39 5.38
CA LEU A 55 4.46 0.61 6.28
C LEU A 55 4.28 0.21 7.75
N VAL A 56 3.11 -0.32 8.13
CA VAL A 56 2.85 -0.86 9.49
C VAL A 56 3.77 -2.03 9.81
N CYS A 57 4.04 -2.93 8.83
CA CYS A 57 5.01 -4.02 8.96
C CYS A 57 6.48 -3.55 9.07
N GLY A 58 6.74 -2.24 8.96
CA GLY A 58 8.06 -1.65 9.14
C GLY A 58 8.89 -1.52 7.85
N TYR A 59 8.26 -1.61 6.68
CA TYR A 59 8.93 -1.25 5.43
C TYR A 59 9.03 0.27 5.28
N LEU A 60 10.14 0.73 4.69
CA LEU A 60 10.32 2.11 4.26
C LEU A 60 9.74 2.33 2.85
N PRO A 61 9.37 3.58 2.50
CA PRO A 61 8.75 3.87 1.21
C PRO A 61 9.54 3.35 0.00
N MET A 62 10.87 3.44 0.04
CA MET A 62 11.73 2.99 -1.05
C MET A 62 11.95 1.47 -1.08
N GLU A 63 11.83 0.78 0.05
CA GLU A 63 11.81 -0.69 0.07
C GLU A 63 10.53 -1.21 -0.60
N ILE A 64 9.38 -0.60 -0.27
CA ILE A 64 8.09 -0.91 -0.91
C ILE A 64 8.18 -0.64 -2.42
N PHE A 65 8.71 0.52 -2.81
CA PHE A 65 8.86 0.87 -4.22
C PHE A 65 9.72 -0.15 -4.97
N LYS A 66 10.87 -0.55 -4.40
CA LYS A 66 11.74 -1.56 -4.99
C LYS A 66 11.01 -2.90 -5.17
N HIS A 67 10.27 -3.35 -4.16
CA HIS A 67 9.50 -4.59 -4.27
C HIS A 67 8.43 -4.52 -5.35
N ILE A 68 7.69 -3.41 -5.45
CA ILE A 68 6.66 -3.20 -6.48
C ILE A 68 7.29 -3.08 -7.88
N TYR A 69 8.42 -2.39 -8.01
CA TYR A 69 9.13 -2.23 -9.28
C TYR A 69 9.62 -3.55 -9.86
N LEU A 70 10.03 -4.48 -9.00
CA LEU A 70 10.45 -5.83 -9.39
C LEU A 70 9.26 -6.77 -9.65
N MET A 71 8.01 -6.30 -9.52
CA MET A 71 6.85 -7.08 -9.91
C MET A 71 6.60 -6.90 -11.40
N ASP A 72 6.97 -7.90 -12.20
CA ASP A 72 6.72 -7.91 -13.66
C ASP A 72 5.26 -7.53 -14.00
N SER A 73 4.30 -8.06 -13.22
CA SER A 73 2.87 -7.87 -13.44
C SER A 73 2.28 -6.51 -13.02
N PHE A 74 2.96 -5.71 -12.20
CA PHE A 74 2.36 -4.47 -11.68
C PHE A 74 2.40 -3.34 -12.70
N PHE A 75 3.46 -3.32 -13.53
CA PHE A 75 3.64 -2.34 -14.60
C PHE A 75 3.24 -2.86 -15.98
N ASP A 76 2.97 -4.17 -16.14
CA ASP A 76 2.60 -4.75 -17.44
C ASP A 76 1.25 -4.25 -17.99
N VAL A 77 0.43 -3.63 -17.14
CA VAL A 77 -0.74 -2.81 -17.55
C VAL A 77 -0.33 -1.68 -18.51
N ARG A 78 0.97 -1.37 -18.64
CA ARG A 78 1.52 -0.34 -19.53
C ARG A 78 1.85 -0.83 -20.95
N HIS A 79 1.91 -2.15 -21.20
CA HIS A 79 2.28 -2.65 -22.53
C HIS A 79 1.09 -2.89 -23.47
N ASP A 80 -0.09 -3.13 -22.92
CA ASP A 80 -1.30 -3.19 -23.73
C ASP A 80 -1.95 -1.80 -23.77
N ASN A 81 -2.41 -1.40 -24.94
CA ASN A 81 -3.34 -0.29 -25.12
C ASN A 81 -4.68 -0.63 -24.44
N ILE A 82 -4.69 -0.74 -23.11
CA ILE A 82 -5.88 -1.04 -22.33
C ILE A 82 -6.75 0.20 -22.42
N SER A 83 -7.77 0.11 -23.28
CA SER A 83 -8.76 1.16 -23.44
C SER A 83 -9.42 1.43 -22.09
N PHE A 84 -9.84 2.66 -21.85
CA PHE A 84 -10.65 3.02 -20.67
C PHE A 84 -11.87 2.08 -20.52
N LEU A 85 -12.37 1.53 -21.64
CA LEU A 85 -13.43 0.52 -21.67
C LEU A 85 -13.01 -0.86 -21.15
N ASP A 86 -11.75 -1.26 -21.30
CA ASP A 86 -11.22 -2.54 -20.80
C ASP A 86 -10.93 -2.46 -19.29
N VAL A 87 -10.51 -1.29 -18.82
CA VAL A 87 -10.46 -0.96 -17.39
C VAL A 87 -11.85 -1.08 -16.76
N ILE A 88 -12.86 -0.45 -17.37
CA ILE A 88 -14.25 -0.50 -16.88
C ILE A 88 -14.80 -1.94 -16.93
N LYS A 89 -14.56 -2.69 -18.01
CA LYS A 89 -14.98 -4.09 -18.12
C LYS A 89 -14.31 -5.00 -17.10
N ASN A 90 -13.02 -4.82 -16.79
CA ASN A 90 -12.32 -5.62 -15.79
C ASN A 90 -12.75 -5.29 -14.35
N ILE A 91 -13.02 -4.03 -14.05
CA ILE A 91 -13.63 -3.64 -12.77
C ILE A 91 -15.04 -4.25 -12.65
N TYR A 92 -15.81 -4.29 -13.74
CA TYR A 92 -17.19 -4.81 -13.74
C TYR A 92 -17.28 -6.35 -13.75
N LYS A 93 -16.35 -7.06 -14.41
CA LYS A 93 -16.35 -8.54 -14.49
C LYS A 93 -15.50 -9.24 -13.43
N ASN A 94 -14.34 -8.67 -13.08
CA ASN A 94 -13.32 -9.32 -12.23
C ASN A 94 -13.03 -8.56 -10.93
N VAL A 95 -13.78 -7.48 -10.64
CA VAL A 95 -13.65 -6.65 -9.44
C VAL A 95 -12.22 -6.09 -9.23
N GLY A 96 -11.48 -5.84 -10.33
CA GLY A 96 -10.08 -5.41 -10.24
C GLY A 96 -9.43 -4.96 -11.55
N LEU A 97 -8.43 -4.07 -11.44
CA LEU A 97 -7.65 -3.50 -12.55
C LEU A 97 -6.40 -4.32 -12.93
N LEU A 98 -5.97 -5.23 -12.06
CA LEU A 98 -4.72 -5.98 -12.12
C LEU A 98 -5.01 -7.46 -11.83
N PRO A 99 -4.10 -8.40 -12.17
CA PRO A 99 -4.11 -9.75 -11.63
C PRO A 99 -3.87 -9.68 -10.11
N ILE A 100 -4.95 -9.46 -9.36
CA ILE A 100 -4.93 -9.19 -7.92
C ILE A 100 -4.29 -10.38 -7.18
N ASP A 101 -4.49 -11.61 -7.63
CA ASP A 101 -3.95 -12.81 -6.99
C ASP A 101 -2.40 -12.79 -6.93
N SER A 102 -1.74 -12.41 -8.02
CA SER A 102 -0.26 -12.30 -8.06
C SER A 102 0.25 -11.18 -7.15
N PHE A 103 -0.51 -10.08 -7.07
CA PHE A 103 -0.17 -8.96 -6.20
C PHE A 103 -0.36 -9.34 -4.72
N ILE A 104 -1.47 -9.97 -4.36
CA ILE A 104 -1.77 -10.44 -2.99
C ILE A 104 -0.68 -11.41 -2.52
N LEU A 105 -0.34 -12.44 -3.29
CA LEU A 105 0.67 -13.44 -2.90
C LEU A 105 2.03 -12.81 -2.59
N LYS A 106 2.40 -11.78 -3.36
CA LYS A 106 3.65 -11.05 -3.13
C LYS A 106 3.57 -10.17 -1.87
N ILE A 107 2.45 -9.48 -1.64
CA ILE A 107 2.23 -8.71 -0.40
C ILE A 107 2.27 -9.64 0.82
N GLU A 108 1.60 -10.80 0.76
CA GLU A 108 1.65 -11.82 1.81
C GLU A 108 3.08 -12.27 2.10
N ASN A 109 3.87 -12.53 1.06
CA ASN A 109 5.26 -12.92 1.24
C ASN A 109 6.09 -11.82 1.93
N LEU A 110 5.88 -10.55 1.58
CA LEU A 110 6.54 -9.42 2.25
C LEU A 110 6.15 -9.34 3.74
N ILE A 111 4.88 -9.52 4.06
CA ILE A 111 4.40 -9.54 5.46
C ILE A 111 5.07 -10.69 6.22
N LYS A 112 5.07 -11.90 5.66
CA LYS A 112 5.71 -13.08 6.23
C LYS A 112 7.19 -12.86 6.51
N VAL A 113 7.91 -12.26 5.56
CA VAL A 113 9.33 -11.93 5.72
C VAL A 113 9.58 -10.98 6.90
N LYS A 114 8.70 -10.00 7.14
CA LYS A 114 8.86 -9.06 8.26
C LYS A 114 8.32 -9.56 9.59
N LEU A 115 7.25 -10.35 9.59
CA LEU A 115 6.50 -10.69 10.80
C LEU A 115 6.63 -12.16 11.24
N GLY A 116 7.44 -12.97 10.56
CA GLY A 116 7.79 -14.32 11.02
C GLY A 116 6.97 -15.45 10.42
N ASN A 117 6.82 -15.46 9.09
CA ASN A 117 6.15 -16.51 8.29
C ASN A 117 4.63 -16.71 8.50
N GLU A 118 3.98 -15.85 9.28
CA GLU A 118 2.52 -15.85 9.46
C GLU A 118 1.91 -14.53 8.94
N ILE A 119 0.62 -14.59 8.56
CA ILE A 119 -0.17 -13.41 8.24
C ILE A 119 -1.01 -13.07 9.48
N PRO A 120 -0.75 -11.96 10.18
CA PRO A 120 -1.46 -11.63 11.40
C PRO A 120 -2.88 -11.15 11.11
N THR A 121 -3.78 -11.33 12.09
CA THR A 121 -5.02 -10.56 12.17
C THR A 121 -4.72 -9.08 12.43
N LEU A 122 -5.69 -8.19 12.24
CA LEU A 122 -5.50 -6.76 12.55
C LEU A 122 -5.16 -6.52 14.03
N GLU A 123 -5.79 -7.27 14.94
CA GLU A 123 -5.47 -7.22 16.37
C GLU A 123 -4.03 -7.64 16.62
N ARG A 124 -3.59 -8.78 16.06
CA ARG A 124 -2.22 -9.25 16.24
C ARG A 124 -1.20 -8.31 15.61
N LEU A 125 -1.51 -7.72 14.46
CA LEU A 125 -0.69 -6.71 13.81
C LEU A 125 -0.50 -5.50 14.72
N TYR A 126 -1.57 -5.01 15.35
CA TYR A 126 -1.50 -3.94 16.33
C TYR A 126 -0.69 -4.35 17.56
N GLU A 127 -0.87 -5.56 18.09
CA GLU A 127 -0.10 -6.03 19.24
C GLU A 127 1.42 -6.02 18.99
N ILE A 128 1.84 -6.45 17.79
CA ILE A 128 3.24 -6.53 17.37
C ILE A 128 3.82 -5.13 17.12
N THR A 129 3.10 -4.29 16.39
CA THR A 129 3.63 -3.04 15.84
C THR A 129 3.30 -1.81 16.68
N LYS A 130 2.27 -1.90 17.53
CA LYS A 130 1.62 -0.79 18.24
C LYS A 130 1.16 0.33 17.31
N LYS A 131 0.76 -0.04 16.09
CA LYS A 131 0.29 0.88 15.04
C LYS A 131 -1.09 0.46 14.55
N GLU A 132 -1.99 1.43 14.40
CA GLU A 132 -3.32 1.21 13.86
C GLU A 132 -3.26 1.18 12.34
N LEU A 133 -3.91 0.17 11.74
CA LEU A 133 -4.14 0.09 10.31
C LEU A 133 -5.64 0.28 10.04
N ILE A 134 -5.99 1.30 9.27
CA ILE A 134 -7.38 1.59 8.86
C ILE A 134 -7.49 1.45 7.34
N CYS A 135 -8.13 0.36 6.90
CA CYS A 135 -8.42 0.13 5.49
C CYS A 135 -9.82 0.65 5.16
N VAL A 136 -9.90 1.62 4.25
CA VAL A 136 -11.18 2.19 3.80
C VAL A 136 -11.48 1.67 2.40
N ALA A 137 -12.72 1.26 2.18
CA ALA A 137 -13.23 0.88 0.87
C ALA A 137 -14.65 1.40 0.70
N THR A 138 -15.07 1.59 -0.54
CA THR A 138 -16.46 1.88 -0.91
C THR A 138 -16.96 0.72 -1.73
N ASN A 139 -18.03 0.07 -1.26
CA ASN A 139 -18.74 -0.91 -2.05
C ASN A 139 -19.82 -0.20 -2.87
N VAL A 140 -19.91 -0.55 -4.15
CA VAL A 140 -20.85 0.06 -5.10
C VAL A 140 -22.12 -0.77 -5.29
N THR A 141 -22.22 -1.95 -4.65
CA THR A 141 -23.48 -2.71 -4.59
C THR A 141 -24.37 -2.24 -3.44
N GLU A 142 -25.64 -1.99 -3.77
CA GLU A 142 -26.75 -1.81 -2.82
C GLU A 142 -27.16 -3.14 -2.18
#